data_AF-A0A4S1ZIW9-F1
#
_entry.id   AF-A0A4S1ZIW9-F1
#
_cell.length_a   1.000
_cell.length_b   1.000
_cell.length_c   1.000
_cell.angle_alpha   90.00
_cell.angle_beta   90.00
_cell.angle_gamma   90.00
#
_symmetry.space_group_name_H-M   'P 1'
#
loop_
_entity.id
_entity.type
_entity.pdbx_description
1 polymer ?
#
loop_
_entity_poly.entity_id
_entity_poly.type
_entity_poly.pdbx_seq_one_letter_code
_entity_poly.pdbx_strand_id
1 'polypeptide(L)' 'MNAKITQDNLYLILPIKIGWLAEWLVEDKGISLKDAINRIYHSKLYKKLSTENTKYWHLGPVDLYEELKREL' A
#
# COMPACT_ATOMS: atom_id res chain seq x y z
N MET A 1 -10.69 -23.66 2.57
CA MET A 1 -11.41 -22.58 3.27
C MET A 1 -11.20 -21.29 2.48
N ASN A 2 -12.24 -20.72 1.86
CA ASN A 2 -12.16 -19.38 1.29
C ASN A 2 -12.30 -18.38 2.45
N ALA A 3 -11.19 -17.99 3.06
CA ALA A 3 -11.20 -16.90 4.04
C ALA A 3 -11.59 -15.62 3.30
N LYS A 4 -12.79 -15.12 3.58
CA LYS A 4 -13.27 -13.85 3.02
C LYS A 4 -12.48 -12.72 3.66
N ILE A 5 -11.88 -11.85 2.84
CA ILE A 5 -11.29 -10.62 3.35
C ILE A 5 -12.42 -9.66 3.77
N THR A 6 -12.33 -9.16 5.00
CA THR A 6 -13.22 -8.17 5.61
C THR A 6 -12.37 -7.06 6.22
N GLN A 7 -13.02 -5.98 6.66
CA GLN A 7 -12.30 -4.90 7.36
C GLN A 7 -11.52 -5.41 8.59
N ASP A 8 -12.02 -6.47 9.23
CA ASP A 8 -11.44 -7.05 10.44
C ASP A 8 -10.18 -7.88 10.19
N ASN A 9 -9.88 -8.28 8.95
CA ASN A 9 -8.71 -9.11 8.64
C ASN A 9 -7.82 -8.54 7.53
N LEU A 10 -8.25 -7.44 6.88
CA LEU A 10 -7.50 -6.76 5.85
C LEU A 10 -6.09 -6.34 6.32
N TYR A 11 -5.95 -5.95 7.58
CA TYR A 11 -4.66 -5.54 8.14
C TYR A 11 -3.57 -6.62 8.03
N LEU A 12 -3.94 -7.90 7.94
CA LEU A 12 -2.99 -9.02 7.85
C LEU A 12 -2.18 -9.02 6.54
N ILE A 13 -2.72 -8.43 5.46
CA ILE A 13 -2.07 -8.41 4.15
C ILE A 13 -1.39 -7.07 3.82
N LEU A 14 -1.66 -6.03 4.61
CA LEU A 14 -1.11 -4.69 4.37
C LEU A 14 0.43 -4.63 4.48
N PRO A 15 1.09 -5.28 5.47
CA PRO A 15 2.54 -5.19 5.61
C PRO A 15 3.30 -5.65 4.36
N ILE A 16 2.83 -6.71 3.70
CA ILE A 16 3.45 -7.24 2.47
C ILE A 16 3.36 -6.20 1.35
N LYS A 17 2.17 -5.63 1.12
CA LYS A 17 1.97 -4.62 0.07
C LYS A 17 2.77 -3.34 0.35
N ILE A 18 2.80 -2.89 1.60
CA ILE A 18 3.56 -1.69 2.00
C ILE A 18 5.05 -1.92 1.85
N GLY A 19 5.56 -3.11 2.17
CA GLY A 19 6.97 -3.47 1.97
C GLY A 19 7.41 -3.27 0.52
N TRP A 20 6.66 -3.82 -0.43
CA TRP A 20 6.96 -3.64 -1.86
C TRP A 20 6.92 -2.18 -2.31
N LEU A 21 5.89 -1.43 -1.90
CA LEU A 21 5.79 -0.01 -2.25
C LEU A 21 6.94 0.81 -1.65
N ALA A 22 7.37 0.49 -0.44
CA ALA A 22 8.44 1.19 0.25
C ALA A 22 9.79 0.95 -0.42
N GLU A 23 10.10 -0.29 -0.81
CA GLU A 23 11.31 -0.63 -1.57
C GLU A 23 11.38 0.15 -2.88
N TRP A 24 10.31 0.13 -3.67
CA TRP A 24 10.26 0.86 -4.95
C TRP A 24 10.34 2.37 -4.76
N LEU A 25 9.74 2.92 -3.71
CA LEU A 25 9.79 4.36 -3.44
C LEU A 25 11.19 4.81 -2.98
N VAL A 26 11.91 3.96 -2.24
CA VAL A 26 13.32 4.18 -1.89
C VAL A 26 14.18 4.23 -3.17
N GLU A 27 13.98 3.28 -4.08
CA GLU A 27 14.72 3.21 -5.35
C GLU A 27 14.42 4.41 -6.27
N ASP A 28 13.15 4.81 -6.43
CA ASP A 28 12.74 5.89 -7.33
C ASP A 28 13.12 7.29 -6.80
N LYS A 29 13.05 7.50 -5.49
CA LYS A 29 13.22 8.85 -4.88
C LYS A 29 14.54 9.03 -4.13
N GLY A 30 15.32 7.97 -3.90
CA GLY A 30 16.57 8.04 -3.13
C GLY A 30 16.37 8.45 -1.66
N ILE A 31 15.19 8.18 -1.10
CA ILE A 31 14.84 8.52 0.30
C ILE A 31 15.11 7.36 1.25
N SER A 32 15.14 7.62 2.56
CA SER A 32 15.28 6.54 3.54
C SER A 32 14.04 5.64 3.57
N LEU A 33 14.21 4.37 3.92
CA LEU A 33 13.09 3.44 4.11
C LEU A 33 12.06 3.96 5.12
N LYS A 34 12.53 4.60 6.19
CA LYS A 34 11.67 5.25 7.20
C LYS A 34 10.80 6.33 6.57
N ASP A 35 11.38 7.18 5.72
CA ASP A 35 10.64 8.25 5.04
C ASP A 35 9.67 7.69 4.00
N ALA A 36 10.06 6.64 3.28
CA ALA A 36 9.18 5.96 2.33
C ALA A 36 7.94 5.38 3.02
N ILE A 37 8.14 4.62 4.10
CA ILE A 37 7.05 4.07 4.91
C ILE A 37 6.17 5.18 5.48
N ASN A 38 6.78 6.24 6.00
CA ASN A 38 6.04 7.38 6.56
C ASN A 38 5.15 8.04 5.50
N ARG A 39 5.67 8.28 4.29
CA ARG A 39 4.89 8.81 3.16
C ARG A 39 3.74 7.90 2.77
N ILE A 40 3.98 6.59 2.69
CA ILE A 40 2.94 5.61 2.34
C ILE A 40 1.81 5.66 3.36
N TYR A 41 2.09 5.61 4.67
CA TYR A 41 1.03 5.63 5.69
C TYR A 41 0.19 6.92 5.69
N HIS A 42 0.75 8.04 5.23
CA HIS A 42 0.04 9.31 5.13
C HIS A 42 -0.65 9.53 3.77
N SER A 43 -0.52 8.60 2.84
CA SER A 43 -1.10 8.71 1.49
C SER A 43 -2.60 8.40 1.45
N LYS A 44 -3.31 9.02 0.50
CA LYS A 44 -4.68 8.66 0.11
C LYS A 44 -4.72 7.22 -0.39
N LEU A 45 -3.66 6.75 -1.07
CA LEU A 45 -3.55 5.36 -1.45
C LEU A 45 -3.67 4.43 -0.24
N TYR A 46 -2.91 4.66 0.84
CA TYR A 46 -2.97 3.81 2.03
C TYR A 46 -4.35 3.86 2.69
N LYS A 47 -5.00 5.03 2.73
CA LYS A 47 -6.38 5.14 3.22
C LYS A 47 -7.34 4.25 2.43
N LYS A 48 -7.21 4.22 1.10
CA LYS A 48 -8.03 3.33 0.26
C LYS A 48 -7.65 1.87 0.48
N LEU A 49 -6.36 1.56 0.43
CA LEU A 49 -5.82 0.20 0.59
C LEU A 49 -6.21 -0.44 1.94
N SER A 50 -6.28 0.35 3.00
CA SER A 50 -6.71 -0.08 4.35
C SER A 50 -8.23 -0.07 4.57
N THR A 51 -9.01 0.36 3.57
CA THR A 51 -10.47 0.36 3.61
C THR A 51 -11.02 -0.76 2.71
N GLU A 52 -11.61 -1.79 3.31
CA GLU A 52 -11.98 -3.03 2.62
C GLU A 52 -12.98 -2.81 1.48
N ASN A 53 -13.96 -1.92 1.65
CA ASN A 53 -15.00 -1.65 0.67
C ASN A 53 -14.45 -1.02 -0.63
N THR A 54 -13.25 -0.44 -0.62
CA THR A 54 -12.63 0.09 -1.85
C THR A 54 -12.09 -1.02 -2.75
N LYS A 55 -11.85 -2.21 -2.20
CA LYS A 55 -11.22 -3.35 -2.89
C LYS A 55 -9.81 -3.09 -3.43
N TYR A 56 -9.13 -2.04 -2.97
CA TYR A 56 -7.76 -1.72 -3.41
C TYR A 56 -6.75 -2.82 -3.09
N TRP A 57 -7.03 -3.64 -2.09
CA TRP A 57 -6.21 -4.81 -1.78
C TRP A 57 -6.20 -5.88 -2.87
N HIS A 58 -7.14 -5.85 -3.83
CA HIS A 58 -7.12 -6.68 -5.03
C HIS A 58 -6.14 -6.19 -6.09
N LEU A 59 -5.74 -4.91 -6.05
CA LEU A 59 -4.84 -4.35 -7.05
C LEU A 59 -3.45 -4.98 -6.95
N GLY A 60 -2.84 -5.15 -8.13
CA GLY A 60 -1.46 -5.58 -8.24
C GLY A 60 -0.50 -4.53 -7.69
N PRO A 61 0.74 -4.93 -7.33
CA PRO A 61 1.73 -4.00 -6.78
C PRO A 61 2.06 -2.86 -7.76
N VAL A 62 2.10 -3.13 -9.06
CA VAL A 62 2.35 -2.10 -10.10
C VAL A 62 1.26 -1.03 -10.11
N ASP A 63 -0.01 -1.42 -10.12
CA ASP A 63 -1.13 -0.46 -10.12
C ASP A 63 -1.14 0.41 -8.85
N LEU A 64 -0.89 -0.21 -7.69
CA LEU A 64 -0.77 0.50 -6.41
C LEU A 64 0.37 1.51 -6.46
N TYR A 65 1.51 1.15 -7.04
CA TYR A 65 2.65 2.05 -7.12
C TYR A 65 2.45 3.20 -8.09
N GLU A 66 1.83 2.95 -9.25
CA GLU A 66 1.44 4.03 -10.18
C GLU A 66 0.49 5.02 -9.52
N GLU A 67 -0.45 4.54 -8.72
CA GLU A 67 -1.35 5.43 -7.98
C GLU A 67 -0.61 6.23 -6.89
N LEU A 68 0.31 5.60 -6.16
CA LEU A 68 1.16 6.30 -5.18
C LEU A 68 1.97 7.42 -5.85
N LYS A 69 2.56 7.15 -7.01
CA LYS A 69 3.34 8.13 -7.78
C LYS A 69 2.50 9.29 -8.31
N ARG A 70 1.21 9.08 -8.59
CA ARG A 70 0.30 10.16 -8.99
C ARG A 70 -0.07 11.07 -7.83
N GLU A 71 0.07 10.60 -6.60
CA GLU A 71 -0.22 11.37 -5.39
C GLU A 71 0.98 12.22 -4.94
N LEU A 72 2.21 11.71 -5.13
CA LEU A 72 3.47 12.30 -4.64
C LEU A 72 4.13 13.22 -5.67
#